data_AF-A0A194S4Z3-F1
#
_entry.id   AF-A0A194S4Z3-F1
#
_cell.length_a   1.000
_cell.length_b   1.000
_cell.length_c   1.000
_cell.angle_alpha   90.00
_cell.angle_beta   90.00
_cell.angle_gamma   90.00
#
_symmetry.space_group_name_H-M   'P 1'
#
loop_
_entity.id
_entity.type
_entity.pdbx_description
1 polymer ?
#
loop_
_entity_poly.entity_id
_entity_poly.type
_entity_poly.pdbx_seq_one_letter_code
_entity_poly.pdbx_strand_id
1 'polypeptide(L)'
;MASCLATPLRFLPLSRAELNLKSCLPSGQSFRWHRLSPPTATLPDSPSPSPAPLDHHAEEWAFACDDRTVVLRQDDDGLHYRSLYPHKPPHTAFLADLESDTSLPFLRSYFNLETALSPLYADWAARDAKFKRKMELGGSYLEGIRVLKQDEWETLVSFICSANNNISRITLMVNRLCASLGSPLPHPSAFDPTSVHTSASTIPSTAPLPPPPAPDGSPAPSLFSFPPPAALVAPTTEALLRALGFGYRASFIPSSAAHLVSTSSAAGQTPHEYLRKLNRETFVTEGGGGIADARAKLVEFKGVGRKVADCVLLFGLGWTETVPVDTHVFQQIAIRDYQFPSTRTTALTPLLHDRVSTFLAERWGPHAGWAQQVLFFADLKSSPTKVKAEHRRGVYERLEVELVEKGGDGGGGGGRTPVKEEERKLTFDEEVAALIATPGTKRRRTTVLQASVTKGGAATVVKDEEDVELLSGSDLTSQEEEEGSPSKRRARAKRPPAVRRKSSARGGRGAVKKEDEA
;
A
#
# COMPACT_ATOMS: atom_id res chain seq x y z
N MET A 1 27.28 -14.97 13.11
CA MET A 1 27.26 -15.32 11.67
C MET A 1 26.07 -14.60 11.07
N ALA A 2 26.31 -13.84 10.00
CA ALA A 2 25.33 -13.01 9.30
C ALA A 2 24.08 -13.79 8.86
N SER A 3 22.88 -13.34 9.19
CA SER A 3 21.63 -14.07 8.86
C SER A 3 21.25 -14.03 7.36
N CYS A 4 21.98 -13.30 6.54
CA CYS A 4 21.72 -13.10 5.12
C CYS A 4 23.03 -12.97 4.31
N LEU A 5 22.91 -13.03 2.99
CA LEU A 5 23.99 -12.68 2.05
C LEU A 5 23.71 -11.28 1.50
N ALA A 6 24.68 -10.38 1.59
CA ALA A 6 24.53 -9.00 1.15
C ALA A 6 25.49 -8.70 -0.01
N THR A 7 25.00 -8.00 -1.03
CA THR A 7 25.87 -7.43 -2.06
C THR A 7 26.70 -6.28 -1.47
N PRO A 8 27.84 -5.91 -2.08
CA PRO A 8 28.49 -4.63 -1.81
C PRO A 8 27.52 -3.46 -1.97
N LEU A 9 27.76 -2.35 -1.25
CA LEU A 9 26.96 -1.14 -1.44
C LEU A 9 27.24 -0.56 -2.83
N ARG A 10 26.19 -0.32 -3.60
CA ARG A 10 26.28 0.26 -4.94
C ARG A 10 25.64 1.65 -4.96
N PHE A 11 26.02 2.44 -5.96
CA PHE A 11 25.56 3.81 -6.13
C PHE A 11 25.09 4.06 -7.56
N LEU A 12 23.95 4.73 -7.69
CA LEU A 12 23.37 5.19 -8.95
C LEU A 12 23.23 6.72 -8.90
N PRO A 13 24.03 7.48 -9.67
CA PRO A 13 23.88 8.93 -9.76
C PRO A 13 22.48 9.28 -10.31
N LEU A 14 21.70 10.03 -9.53
CA LEU A 14 20.32 10.36 -9.89
C LEU A 14 19.82 11.58 -9.12
N SER A 15 19.43 12.63 -9.84
CA SER A 15 18.92 13.85 -9.21
C SER A 15 17.54 13.64 -8.57
N ARG A 16 17.23 14.44 -7.55
CA ARG A 16 15.89 14.45 -6.92
C ARG A 16 14.77 14.86 -7.89
N ALA A 17 15.11 15.65 -8.90
CA ALA A 17 14.17 16.03 -9.97
C ALA A 17 13.76 14.82 -10.82
N GLU A 18 14.66 13.84 -10.98
CA GLU A 18 14.38 12.63 -11.73
C GLU A 18 13.76 11.54 -10.84
N LEU A 19 14.15 11.39 -9.57
CA LEU A 19 13.47 10.47 -8.65
C LEU A 19 13.54 11.02 -7.23
N ASN A 20 12.43 11.04 -6.52
CA ASN A 20 12.37 11.40 -5.11
C ASN A 20 11.68 10.28 -4.34
N LEU A 21 12.44 9.45 -3.60
CA LEU A 21 11.87 8.29 -2.89
C LEU A 21 10.79 8.71 -1.88
N LYS A 22 11.04 9.80 -1.14
CA LYS A 22 10.12 10.37 -0.13
C LYS A 22 8.77 10.78 -0.72
N SER A 23 8.76 11.14 -2.00
CA SER A 23 7.55 11.56 -2.69
C SER A 23 6.93 10.46 -3.54
N CYS A 24 7.75 9.57 -4.09
CA CYS A 24 7.34 8.53 -5.01
C CYS A 24 6.75 7.30 -4.30
N LEU A 25 7.42 6.80 -3.25
CA LEU A 25 7.05 5.54 -2.59
C LEU A 25 5.75 5.61 -1.77
N PRO A 26 5.49 6.65 -0.95
CA PRO A 26 4.25 6.74 -0.16
C PRO A 26 3.04 7.29 -0.95
N SER A 27 3.09 7.30 -2.29
CA SER A 27 2.08 7.96 -3.13
C SER A 27 0.86 7.11 -3.48
N GLY A 28 0.70 5.94 -2.83
CA GLY A 28 -0.47 5.07 -3.00
C GLY A 28 -0.48 4.23 -4.28
N GLN A 29 0.65 4.16 -4.98
CA GLN A 29 0.85 3.28 -6.14
C GLN A 29 1.36 1.88 -5.76
N SER A 30 2.27 1.80 -4.79
CA SER A 30 2.74 0.55 -4.17
C SER A 30 2.45 0.58 -2.67
N PHE A 31 2.31 -0.61 -2.07
CA PHE A 31 1.97 -0.79 -0.66
C PHE A 31 2.98 -1.67 0.09
N ARG A 32 4.16 -1.85 -0.51
CA ARG A 32 5.15 -2.88 -0.15
C ARG A 32 6.52 -2.31 0.22
N TRP A 33 6.69 -1.01 0.10
CA TRP A 33 7.90 -0.31 0.54
C TRP A 33 7.83 -0.07 2.04
N HIS A 34 8.86 -0.52 2.75
CA HIS A 34 9.02 -0.33 4.18
C HIS A 34 10.03 0.78 4.43
N ARG A 35 9.60 1.83 5.13
CA ARG A 35 10.47 2.93 5.55
C ARG A 35 11.15 2.58 6.87
N LEU A 36 12.46 2.75 6.93
CA LEU A 36 13.30 2.42 8.09
C LEU A 36 14.18 3.62 8.44
N SER A 37 14.26 3.93 9.73
CA SER A 37 15.16 4.95 10.27
C SER A 37 15.55 4.56 11.70
N PRO A 38 16.85 4.60 12.07
CA PRO A 38 17.99 4.96 11.22
C PRO A 38 18.30 3.89 10.15
N PRO A 39 19.08 4.22 9.10
CA PRO A 39 19.50 3.25 8.09
C PRO A 39 20.43 2.18 8.67
N THR A 40 20.27 0.92 8.27
CA THR A 40 21.15 -0.18 8.68
C THR A 40 21.83 -0.83 7.49
N ALA A 41 21.07 -1.26 6.49
CA ALA A 41 21.61 -2.03 5.38
C ALA A 41 22.29 -1.18 4.31
N THR A 42 22.04 0.13 4.27
CA THR A 42 22.66 1.04 3.29
C THR A 42 23.89 1.78 3.82
N LEU A 43 24.44 1.32 4.94
CA LEU A 43 25.71 1.77 5.48
C LEU A 43 26.89 1.26 4.63
N PRO A 44 28.07 1.91 4.66
CA PRO A 44 29.26 1.45 3.96
C PRO A 44 29.68 0.02 4.36
N ASP A 45 30.29 -0.72 3.43
CA ASP A 45 30.70 -2.12 3.64
C ASP A 45 31.74 -2.29 4.75
N SER A 46 32.59 -1.29 4.94
CA SER A 46 33.60 -1.27 6.00
C SER A 46 33.30 -0.11 6.96
N PRO A 47 33.42 -0.32 8.29
CA PRO A 47 33.32 0.77 9.23
C PRO A 47 34.41 1.80 8.94
N SER A 48 34.00 3.03 8.58
CA SER A 48 34.95 4.12 8.40
C SER A 48 35.63 4.44 9.74
N PRO A 49 36.96 4.63 9.78
CA PRO A 49 37.66 5.07 10.99
C PRO A 49 37.23 6.49 11.44
N SER A 50 36.59 7.25 10.54
CA SER A 50 35.89 8.51 10.83
C SER A 50 34.53 8.46 10.12
N PRO A 51 33.46 8.01 10.78
CA PRO A 51 32.14 8.03 10.16
C PRO A 51 31.77 9.50 9.92
N ALA A 52 31.59 9.88 8.66
CA ALA A 52 30.84 11.10 8.37
C ALA A 52 29.50 10.97 9.11
N PRO A 53 29.06 11.99 9.86
CA PRO A 53 27.80 11.89 10.58
C PRO A 53 26.71 11.60 9.55
N LEU A 54 26.12 10.41 9.64
CA LEU A 54 24.88 10.12 8.92
C LEU A 54 23.88 11.17 9.40
N ASP A 55 23.25 11.85 8.45
CA ASP A 55 22.13 12.74 8.75
C ASP A 55 21.17 11.98 9.67
N HIS A 56 20.88 12.55 10.85
CA HIS A 56 19.98 11.96 11.82
C HIS A 56 18.55 11.76 11.26
N HIS A 57 18.26 12.36 10.10
CA HIS A 57 17.04 12.18 9.32
C HIS A 57 17.19 11.29 8.08
N ALA A 58 18.33 10.62 7.92
CA ALA A 58 18.50 9.62 6.88
C ALA A 58 17.52 8.47 7.12
N GLU A 59 16.87 8.06 6.03
CA GLU A 59 15.94 6.94 6.01
C GLU A 59 16.33 6.04 4.86
N GLU A 60 16.09 4.75 5.04
CA GLU A 60 16.20 3.76 3.98
C GLU A 60 14.85 3.11 3.72
N TRP A 61 14.71 2.58 2.52
CA TRP A 61 13.47 2.01 2.01
C TRP A 61 13.75 0.58 1.56
N ALA A 62 13.01 -0.37 2.10
CA ALA A 62 13.17 -1.78 1.79
C ALA A 62 11.96 -2.33 1.04
N PHE A 63 12.22 -3.14 0.01
CA PHE A 63 11.21 -3.81 -0.79
C PHE A 63 11.59 -5.28 -0.96
N ALA A 64 10.66 -6.16 -0.60
CA ALA A 64 10.83 -7.60 -0.76
C ALA A 64 10.33 -8.03 -2.14
N CYS A 65 11.29 -8.38 -3.00
CA CYS A 65 11.07 -9.03 -4.30
C CYS A 65 10.79 -10.54 -4.10
N ASP A 66 10.86 -11.34 -5.16
CA ASP A 66 10.67 -12.80 -5.06
C ASP A 66 11.88 -13.53 -4.46
N ASP A 67 13.09 -13.05 -4.74
CA ASP A 67 14.35 -13.73 -4.42
C ASP A 67 15.21 -12.99 -3.36
N ARG A 68 14.90 -11.72 -3.09
CA ARG A 68 15.72 -10.83 -2.25
C ARG A 68 14.92 -9.68 -1.66
N THR A 69 15.53 -9.02 -0.70
CA THR A 69 15.14 -7.68 -0.25
C THR A 69 16.07 -6.64 -0.86
N VAL A 70 15.52 -5.69 -1.61
CA VAL A 70 16.25 -4.52 -2.12
C VAL A 70 16.12 -3.37 -1.13
N VAL A 71 17.23 -2.77 -0.73
CA VAL A 71 17.27 -1.65 0.22
C VAL A 71 17.88 -0.43 -0.43
N LEU A 72 17.22 0.71 -0.28
CA LEU A 72 17.53 1.97 -0.95
C LEU A 72 17.71 3.10 0.06
N ARG A 73 18.73 3.94 -0.13
CA ARG A 73 18.89 5.22 0.56
C ARG A 73 19.20 6.29 -0.48
N GLN A 74 18.55 7.45 -0.35
CA GLN A 74 18.76 8.56 -1.28
C GLN A 74 19.32 9.79 -0.56
N ASP A 75 20.43 10.32 -1.09
CA ASP A 75 20.97 11.62 -0.75
C ASP A 75 20.87 12.57 -1.97
N ASP A 76 21.61 13.68 -1.95
CA ASP A 76 21.53 14.70 -2.99
C ASP A 76 22.32 14.31 -4.25
N ASP A 77 23.28 13.38 -4.13
CA ASP A 77 24.09 12.90 -5.23
C ASP A 77 23.42 11.74 -5.98
N GLY A 78 22.65 10.91 -5.27
CA GLY A 78 21.94 9.82 -5.91
C GLY A 78 21.35 8.77 -4.98
N LEU A 79 21.23 7.58 -5.55
CA LEU A 79 20.61 6.41 -4.94
C LEU A 79 21.68 5.39 -4.54
N HIS A 80 21.84 5.18 -3.25
CA HIS A 80 22.59 4.06 -2.69
C HIS A 80 21.66 2.85 -2.61
N TYR A 81 22.14 1.69 -3.06
CA TYR A 81 21.34 0.48 -3.05
C TYR A 81 22.16 -0.76 -2.71
N ARG A 82 21.48 -1.72 -2.07
CA ARG A 82 22.02 -3.01 -1.69
C ARG A 82 20.92 -4.06 -1.76
N SER A 83 21.28 -5.29 -2.13
CA SER A 83 20.38 -6.42 -2.06
C SER A 83 20.78 -7.42 -0.98
N LEU A 84 19.79 -7.91 -0.24
CA LEU A 84 19.91 -8.91 0.81
C LEU A 84 19.21 -10.20 0.37
N TYR A 85 19.96 -11.29 0.30
CA TYR A 85 19.50 -12.59 -0.16
C TYR A 85 19.41 -13.58 1.00
N PRO A 86 18.41 -14.48 0.99
CA PRO A 86 18.36 -15.57 1.94
C PRO A 86 19.55 -16.51 1.73
N HIS A 87 20.06 -17.10 2.82
CA HIS A 87 21.12 -18.09 2.74
C HIS A 87 20.58 -19.46 2.26
N LYS A 88 20.28 -19.55 0.96
CA LYS A 88 19.72 -20.75 0.31
C LYS A 88 20.64 -21.26 -0.80
N PRO A 89 21.49 -22.26 -0.55
CA PRO A 89 22.30 -22.90 -1.60
C PRO A 89 21.40 -23.39 -2.74
N PRO A 90 21.82 -23.26 -4.02
CA PRO A 90 23.16 -22.89 -4.49
C PRO A 90 23.43 -21.39 -4.64
N HIS A 91 22.63 -20.50 -4.03
CA HIS A 91 22.81 -19.05 -4.07
C HIS A 91 22.78 -18.42 -5.46
N THR A 92 22.10 -19.06 -6.43
CA THR A 92 22.09 -18.64 -7.84
C THR A 92 21.74 -17.16 -8.03
N ALA A 93 20.69 -16.67 -7.38
CA ALA A 93 20.24 -15.30 -7.53
C ALA A 93 21.25 -14.28 -6.98
N PHE A 94 21.88 -14.59 -5.84
CA PHE A 94 22.93 -13.76 -5.25
C PHE A 94 24.17 -13.72 -6.14
N LEU A 95 24.62 -14.88 -6.63
CA LEU A 95 25.79 -14.96 -7.49
C LEU A 95 25.59 -14.24 -8.83
N ALA A 96 24.41 -14.38 -9.43
CA ALA A 96 24.05 -13.64 -10.65
C ALA A 96 24.07 -12.11 -10.41
N ASP A 97 23.61 -11.65 -9.24
CA ASP A 97 23.65 -10.23 -8.89
C ASP A 97 25.06 -9.73 -8.61
N LEU A 98 25.95 -10.55 -8.02
CA LEU A 98 27.36 -10.18 -7.90
C LEU A 98 28.05 -10.05 -9.26
N GLU A 99 27.75 -10.95 -10.19
CA GLU A 99 28.36 -10.98 -11.51
C GLU A 99 27.89 -9.82 -12.41
N SER A 100 26.58 -9.54 -12.41
CA SER A 100 25.95 -8.69 -13.43
C SER A 100 25.13 -7.52 -12.90
N ASP A 101 25.09 -7.32 -11.58
CA ASP A 101 24.30 -6.29 -10.93
C ASP A 101 22.83 -6.30 -11.38
N THR A 102 22.18 -7.48 -11.30
CA THR A 102 20.75 -7.66 -11.60
C THR A 102 19.83 -6.71 -10.82
N SER A 103 20.31 -6.15 -9.71
CA SER A 103 19.63 -5.11 -8.94
C SER A 103 19.46 -3.81 -9.72
N LEU A 104 20.47 -3.37 -10.48
CA LEU A 104 20.39 -2.12 -11.24
C LEU A 104 19.36 -2.14 -12.38
N PRO A 105 19.29 -3.15 -13.28
CA PRO A 105 18.23 -3.26 -14.28
C PRO A 105 16.84 -3.35 -13.65
N PHE A 106 16.70 -4.06 -12.52
CA PHE A 106 15.45 -4.09 -11.77
C PHE A 106 15.03 -2.68 -11.34
N LEU A 107 15.92 -1.91 -10.70
CA LEU A 107 15.63 -0.54 -10.26
C LEU A 107 15.30 0.40 -11.42
N ARG A 108 16.07 0.30 -12.52
CA ARG A 108 15.83 1.09 -13.74
C ARG A 108 14.44 0.82 -14.32
N SER A 109 14.05 -0.45 -14.41
CA SER A 109 12.73 -0.85 -14.89
C SER A 109 11.62 -0.45 -13.92
N TYR A 110 11.75 -0.80 -12.63
CA TYR A 110 10.72 -0.58 -11.61
C TYR A 110 10.39 0.90 -11.42
N PHE A 111 11.40 1.78 -11.47
CA PHE A 111 11.19 3.23 -11.39
C PHE A 111 11.00 3.89 -12.76
N ASN A 112 10.94 3.15 -13.88
CA ASN A 112 10.87 3.71 -15.24
C ASN A 112 11.96 4.78 -15.50
N LEU A 113 13.22 4.52 -15.14
CA LEU A 113 14.32 5.48 -15.25
C LEU A 113 14.79 5.74 -16.69
N GLU A 114 14.35 4.95 -17.64
CA GLU A 114 14.64 5.12 -19.08
C GLU A 114 13.94 6.35 -19.67
N THR A 115 12.83 6.76 -19.09
CA THR A 115 12.09 7.96 -19.50
C THR A 115 12.54 9.14 -18.64
N ALA A 116 13.16 10.16 -19.24
CA ALA A 116 13.52 11.38 -18.53
C ALA A 116 12.26 12.09 -18.01
N LEU A 117 12.23 12.42 -16.72
CA LEU A 117 11.05 12.97 -16.06
C LEU A 117 10.95 14.48 -16.26
N SER A 118 12.09 15.18 -16.29
CA SER A 118 12.14 16.64 -16.45
C SER A 118 11.41 17.15 -17.70
N PRO A 119 11.58 16.56 -18.91
CA PRO A 119 10.83 16.96 -20.10
C PRO A 119 9.32 16.75 -19.96
N LEU A 120 8.87 15.71 -19.25
CA LEU A 120 7.45 15.45 -19.02
C LEU A 120 6.82 16.52 -18.13
N TYR A 121 7.50 16.91 -17.05
CA TYR A 121 7.03 18.00 -16.18
C TYR A 121 6.93 19.32 -16.95
N ALA A 122 7.90 19.62 -17.81
CA ALA A 122 7.87 20.81 -18.65
C ALA A 122 6.68 20.80 -19.64
N ASP A 123 6.42 19.66 -20.29
CA ASP A 123 5.29 19.49 -21.20
C ASP A 123 3.95 19.63 -20.46
N TRP A 124 3.76 18.97 -19.32
CA TRP A 124 2.52 19.10 -18.53
C TRP A 124 2.30 20.51 -18.01
N ALA A 125 3.36 21.20 -17.55
CA ALA A 125 3.28 22.58 -17.12
C ALA A 125 2.94 23.55 -18.27
N ALA A 126 3.39 23.26 -19.49
CA ALA A 126 3.04 24.04 -20.68
C ALA A 126 1.59 23.82 -21.13
N ARG A 127 1.09 22.58 -21.03
CA ARG A 127 -0.30 22.21 -21.40
C ARG A 127 -1.33 22.67 -20.38
N ASP A 128 -0.96 22.72 -19.10
CA ASP A 128 -1.90 22.90 -18.01
C ASP A 128 -1.38 23.89 -16.94
N ALA A 129 -1.93 25.10 -16.98
CA ALA A 129 -1.62 26.15 -16.02
C ALA A 129 -1.92 25.76 -14.55
N LYS A 130 -2.87 24.85 -14.30
CA LYS A 130 -3.16 24.36 -12.95
C LYS A 130 -2.10 23.39 -12.46
N PHE A 131 -1.65 22.49 -13.33
CA PHE A 131 -0.50 21.63 -13.05
C PHE A 131 0.73 22.49 -12.73
N LYS A 132 1.07 23.44 -13.60
CA LYS A 132 2.18 24.39 -13.39
C LYS A 132 2.10 25.09 -12.03
N ARG A 133 0.94 25.67 -11.70
CA ARG A 133 0.73 26.35 -10.42
C ARG A 133 0.89 25.42 -9.22
N LYS A 134 0.39 24.17 -9.30
CA LYS A 134 0.59 23.20 -8.22
C LYS A 134 2.07 22.86 -8.04
N MET A 135 2.81 22.74 -9.13
CA MET A 135 4.25 22.49 -9.07
C MET A 135 5.00 23.65 -8.42
N GLU A 136 4.70 24.89 -8.81
CA GLU A 136 5.30 26.10 -8.22
C GLU A 136 5.01 26.21 -6.70
N LEU A 137 3.81 25.81 -6.27
CA LEU A 137 3.41 25.81 -4.86
C LEU A 137 4.01 24.64 -4.07
N GLY A 138 4.20 23.48 -4.70
CA GLY A 138 4.72 22.28 -4.05
C GLY A 138 6.25 22.24 -3.96
N GLY A 139 6.95 22.94 -4.85
CA GLY A 139 8.41 22.98 -4.91
C GLY A 139 9.05 21.58 -5.04
N SER A 140 10.23 21.42 -4.43
CA SER A 140 11.04 20.18 -4.47
C SER A 140 10.32 18.94 -3.93
N TYR A 141 9.24 19.12 -3.16
CA TYR A 141 8.45 18.01 -2.65
C TYR A 141 7.59 17.32 -3.73
N LEU A 142 7.19 18.05 -4.77
CA LEU A 142 6.43 17.46 -5.89
C LEU A 142 7.32 17.02 -7.06
N GLU A 143 8.63 17.23 -6.96
CA GLU A 143 9.59 16.78 -7.97
C GLU A 143 9.92 15.28 -7.81
N GLY A 144 10.38 14.65 -8.89
CA GLY A 144 10.86 13.27 -8.85
C GLY A 144 9.78 12.21 -8.58
N ILE A 145 8.49 12.56 -8.68
CA ILE A 145 7.39 11.60 -8.54
C ILE A 145 7.24 10.84 -9.86
N ARG A 146 7.53 9.54 -9.82
CA ARG A 146 7.37 8.63 -10.94
C ARG A 146 6.21 7.67 -10.74
N VAL A 147 5.70 7.16 -11.85
CA VAL A 147 4.84 5.98 -11.86
C VAL A 147 5.73 4.75 -11.83
N LEU A 148 5.50 3.82 -10.89
CA LEU A 148 6.24 2.57 -10.79
C LEU A 148 5.76 1.57 -11.86
N LYS A 149 6.66 0.69 -12.29
CA LYS A 149 6.39 -0.48 -13.14
C LYS A 149 6.45 -1.75 -12.27
N GLN A 150 5.35 -2.02 -11.59
CA GLN A 150 5.21 -3.11 -10.62
C GLN A 150 4.88 -4.44 -11.31
N ASP A 151 5.08 -5.56 -10.59
CA ASP A 151 4.61 -6.86 -11.04
C ASP A 151 3.09 -6.84 -11.23
N GLU A 152 2.62 -7.45 -12.33
CA GLU A 152 1.23 -7.37 -12.77
C GLU A 152 0.29 -8.07 -11.77
N TRP A 153 0.73 -9.18 -11.18
CA TRP A 153 -0.05 -9.95 -10.21
C TRP A 153 -0.13 -9.26 -8.85
N GLU A 154 1.00 -8.78 -8.33
CA GLU A 154 1.06 -7.95 -7.13
C GLU A 154 0.14 -6.73 -7.26
N THR A 155 0.22 -6.04 -8.40
CA THR A 155 -0.61 -4.86 -8.70
C THR A 155 -2.09 -5.22 -8.70
N LEU A 156 -2.48 -6.29 -9.40
CA LEU A 156 -3.86 -6.75 -9.48
C LEU A 156 -4.46 -7.04 -8.10
N VAL A 157 -3.79 -7.85 -7.29
CA VAL A 157 -4.28 -8.23 -5.95
C VAL A 157 -4.28 -7.03 -5.00
N SER A 158 -3.25 -6.19 -5.05
CA SER A 158 -3.15 -4.98 -4.23
C SER A 158 -4.29 -4.00 -4.53
N PHE A 159 -4.63 -3.78 -5.80
CA PHE A 159 -5.72 -2.88 -6.16
C PHE A 159 -7.11 -3.48 -5.98
N ILE A 160 -7.28 -4.82 -6.01
CA ILE A 160 -8.50 -5.48 -5.50
C ILE A 160 -8.71 -5.10 -4.02
N CYS A 161 -7.65 -5.07 -3.22
CA CYS A 161 -7.71 -4.64 -1.80
C CYS A 161 -8.05 -3.15 -1.62
N SER A 162 -7.79 -2.33 -2.64
CA SER A 162 -7.98 -0.87 -2.59
C SER A 162 -9.41 -0.39 -2.70
N ALA A 163 -10.31 -1.19 -3.30
CA ALA A 163 -11.68 -0.77 -3.55
C ALA A 163 -12.39 -0.38 -2.26
N ASN A 164 -12.88 0.87 -2.14
CA ASN A 164 -13.51 1.42 -0.92
C ASN A 164 -12.65 1.21 0.34
N ASN A 165 -11.40 1.65 0.29
CA ASN A 165 -10.44 1.49 1.37
C ASN A 165 -9.51 2.73 1.43
N ASN A 166 -8.67 2.83 2.45
CA ASN A 166 -7.62 3.85 2.55
C ASN A 166 -6.24 3.22 2.43
N ILE A 167 -5.24 4.01 1.99
CA ILE A 167 -3.85 3.57 1.76
C ILE A 167 -3.36 2.78 2.96
N SER A 168 -3.61 3.28 4.16
CA SER A 168 -3.15 2.68 5.40
C SER A 168 -3.59 1.23 5.61
N ARG A 169 -4.90 0.99 5.45
CA ARG A 169 -5.47 -0.34 5.62
C ARG A 169 -5.11 -1.26 4.44
N ILE A 170 -4.92 -0.72 3.24
CA ILE A 170 -4.47 -1.50 2.08
C ILE A 170 -3.06 -2.03 2.35
N THR A 171 -2.12 -1.15 2.75
CA THR A 171 -0.76 -1.52 3.16
C THR A 171 -0.76 -2.61 4.21
N LEU A 172 -1.58 -2.48 5.25
CA LEU A 172 -1.68 -3.52 6.28
C LEU A 172 -2.18 -4.85 5.73
N MET A 173 -3.23 -4.84 4.91
CA MET A 173 -3.81 -6.06 4.32
C MET A 173 -2.79 -6.76 3.41
N VAL A 174 -2.15 -6.02 2.52
CA VAL A 174 -1.15 -6.54 1.58
C VAL A 174 0.05 -7.13 2.33
N ASN A 175 0.58 -6.44 3.35
CA ASN A 175 1.71 -6.98 4.11
C ASN A 175 1.34 -8.21 4.95
N ARG A 176 0.12 -8.29 5.50
CA ARG A 176 -0.38 -9.51 6.16
C ARG A 176 -0.52 -10.69 5.20
N LEU A 177 -0.93 -10.42 3.97
CA LEU A 177 -1.01 -11.44 2.93
C LEU A 177 0.37 -12.02 2.63
N CYS A 178 1.36 -11.14 2.38
CA CYS A 178 2.75 -11.55 2.16
C CYS A 178 3.30 -12.31 3.37
N ALA A 179 3.09 -11.83 4.60
CA ALA A 179 3.55 -12.52 5.80
C ALA A 179 2.94 -13.92 6.01
N SER A 180 1.70 -14.13 5.54
CA SER A 180 0.99 -15.40 5.75
C SER A 180 1.25 -16.43 4.65
N LEU A 181 1.50 -16.00 3.42
CA LEU A 181 1.56 -16.88 2.24
C LEU A 181 2.81 -16.66 1.36
N GLY A 182 3.63 -15.66 1.65
CA GLY A 182 4.88 -15.37 0.96
C GLY A 182 6.07 -16.12 1.55
N SER A 183 7.17 -16.15 0.80
CA SER A 183 8.42 -16.74 1.29
C SER A 183 9.18 -15.72 2.14
N PRO A 184 9.76 -16.11 3.29
CA PRO A 184 10.53 -15.20 4.14
C PRO A 184 11.81 -14.73 3.44
N LEU A 185 12.11 -13.44 3.59
CA LEU A 185 13.26 -12.75 3.03
C LEU A 185 13.96 -11.92 4.10
N PRO A 186 15.28 -11.68 3.96
CA PRO A 186 16.04 -10.94 4.95
C PRO A 186 15.45 -9.55 5.22
N HIS A 187 15.29 -9.22 6.49
CA HIS A 187 14.98 -7.85 6.91
C HIS A 187 16.27 -7.00 6.98
N PRO A 188 16.24 -5.70 6.68
CA PRO A 188 17.43 -4.85 6.73
C PRO A 188 18.12 -4.77 8.11
N SER A 189 17.37 -4.97 9.20
CA SER A 189 17.95 -5.05 10.56
C SER A 189 18.81 -6.31 10.78
N ALA A 190 18.74 -7.27 9.85
CA ALA A 190 19.51 -8.50 9.89
C ALA A 190 20.86 -8.35 9.15
N PHE A 191 21.10 -7.18 8.55
CA PHE A 191 22.36 -6.82 7.92
C PHE A 191 23.46 -6.61 8.96
N ASP A 192 24.62 -7.18 8.65
CA ASP A 192 25.88 -6.96 9.35
C ASP A 192 26.99 -6.82 8.30
N PRO A 193 28.03 -5.98 8.49
CA PRO A 193 29.13 -5.87 7.54
C PRO A 193 29.79 -7.21 7.15
N THR A 194 29.80 -8.21 8.04
CA THR A 194 30.30 -9.57 7.75
C THR A 194 29.40 -10.38 6.81
N SER A 195 28.20 -9.90 6.52
CA SER A 195 27.25 -10.46 5.52
C SER A 195 27.63 -10.09 4.09
N VAL A 196 28.56 -9.15 3.90
CA VAL A 196 28.95 -8.65 2.58
C VAL A 196 29.93 -9.60 1.94
N HIS A 197 29.55 -10.11 0.77
CA HIS A 197 30.36 -11.05 0.00
C HIS A 197 30.58 -10.51 -1.41
N THR A 198 31.79 -10.70 -1.93
CA THR A 198 32.20 -10.21 -3.26
C THR A 198 32.40 -11.33 -4.29
N SER A 199 32.43 -12.59 -3.83
CA SER A 199 32.55 -13.76 -4.69
C SER A 199 31.95 -15.01 -4.03
N ALA A 200 31.71 -16.06 -4.82
CA ALA A 200 31.28 -17.36 -4.30
C ALA A 200 32.24 -17.94 -3.23
N SER A 201 33.55 -17.70 -3.37
CA SER A 201 34.57 -18.21 -2.42
C SER A 201 34.51 -17.53 -1.05
N THR A 202 33.88 -16.36 -0.95
CA THR A 202 33.71 -15.66 0.33
C THR A 202 32.46 -16.09 1.11
N ILE A 203 31.57 -16.88 0.48
CA ILE A 203 30.33 -17.34 1.11
C ILE A 203 30.64 -18.51 2.05
N PRO A 204 30.21 -18.47 3.33
CA PRO A 204 30.36 -19.60 4.24
C PRO A 204 29.67 -20.86 3.71
N SER A 205 30.33 -22.02 3.80
CA SER A 205 29.73 -23.28 3.36
C SER A 205 28.58 -23.75 4.25
N THR A 206 28.57 -23.33 5.51
CA THR A 206 27.52 -23.63 6.49
C THR A 206 26.54 -22.47 6.61
N ALA A 207 25.25 -22.80 6.62
CA ALA A 207 24.21 -21.81 6.86
C ALA A 207 24.46 -21.09 8.20
N PRO A 208 24.34 -19.76 8.23
CA PRO A 208 24.37 -18.99 9.46
C PRO A 208 23.32 -19.51 10.44
N LEU A 209 23.66 -19.52 11.72
CA LEU A 209 22.66 -19.73 12.76
C LEU A 209 21.57 -18.67 12.62
N PRO A 210 20.28 -19.03 12.77
CA PRO A 210 19.21 -18.06 12.72
C PRO A 210 19.48 -16.95 13.76
N PRO A 211 19.13 -15.69 13.44
CA PRO A 211 19.27 -14.61 14.39
C PRO A 211 18.51 -14.98 15.68
N PRO A 212 19.09 -14.70 16.86
CA PRO A 212 18.40 -14.95 18.11
C PRO A 212 17.04 -14.22 18.10
N PRO A 213 16.01 -14.79 18.75
CA PRO A 213 14.74 -14.09 18.92
C PRO A 213 14.98 -12.75 19.61
N ALA A 214 14.07 -11.80 19.39
CA ALA A 214 14.13 -10.52 20.05
C ALA A 214 14.07 -10.70 21.60
N PRO A 215 14.51 -9.71 22.40
CA PRO A 215 14.54 -9.81 23.86
C PRO A 215 13.18 -10.16 24.50
N ASP A 216 12.08 -9.89 23.79
CA ASP A 216 10.69 -10.20 24.18
C ASP A 216 10.23 -11.61 23.73
N GLY A 217 11.11 -12.39 23.11
CA GLY A 217 10.82 -13.73 22.57
C GLY A 217 10.15 -13.73 21.20
N SER A 218 9.97 -12.57 20.55
CA SER A 218 9.41 -12.52 19.20
C SER A 218 10.38 -13.13 18.18
N PRO A 219 9.88 -13.74 17.09
CA PRO A 219 10.73 -14.16 16.00
C PRO A 219 11.47 -12.95 15.40
N ALA A 220 12.66 -13.18 14.86
CA ALA A 220 13.42 -12.14 14.19
C ALA A 220 12.61 -11.54 13.03
N PRO A 221 12.69 -10.20 12.82
CA PRO A 221 11.93 -9.55 11.77
C PRO A 221 12.33 -10.11 10.40
N SER A 222 11.33 -10.36 9.56
CA SER A 222 11.50 -10.80 8.18
C SER A 222 10.58 -9.97 7.30
N LEU A 223 11.01 -9.71 6.06
CA LEU A 223 10.10 -9.34 5.00
C LEU A 223 9.66 -10.62 4.27
N PHE A 224 8.65 -10.52 3.41
CA PHE A 224 8.09 -11.68 2.75
C PHE A 224 7.81 -11.38 1.30
N SER A 225 8.05 -12.31 0.38
CA SER A 225 7.71 -12.15 -1.04
C SER A 225 6.20 -11.98 -1.24
N PHE A 226 5.79 -11.52 -2.42
CA PHE A 226 4.38 -11.58 -2.80
C PHE A 226 3.96 -13.05 -3.06
N PRO A 227 2.78 -13.51 -2.61
CA PRO A 227 2.38 -14.88 -2.85
C PRO A 227 2.07 -15.14 -4.33
N PRO A 228 2.61 -16.20 -4.94
CA PRO A 228 2.30 -16.54 -6.33
C PRO A 228 0.82 -16.94 -6.47
N PRO A 229 0.22 -16.84 -7.69
CA PRO A 229 -1.18 -17.20 -7.90
C PRO A 229 -1.55 -18.58 -7.37
N ALA A 230 -0.66 -19.57 -7.53
CA ALA A 230 -0.86 -20.93 -7.05
C ALA A 230 -0.99 -21.06 -5.51
N ALA A 231 -0.39 -20.15 -4.73
CA ALA A 231 -0.56 -20.14 -3.28
C ALA A 231 -1.95 -19.65 -2.84
N LEU A 232 -2.68 -18.98 -3.74
CA LEU A 232 -3.95 -18.32 -3.44
C LEU A 232 -5.18 -19.10 -3.90
N VAL A 233 -5.01 -20.25 -4.56
CA VAL A 233 -6.13 -21.10 -5.02
C VAL A 233 -6.60 -22.13 -4.00
N ALA A 234 -5.92 -22.24 -2.84
CA ALA A 234 -6.28 -23.24 -1.84
C ALA A 234 -7.69 -23.01 -1.28
N PRO A 235 -8.47 -24.08 -1.00
CA PRO A 235 -9.84 -23.95 -0.46
C PRO A 235 -9.92 -23.17 0.85
N THR A 236 -8.85 -23.18 1.65
CA THR A 236 -8.74 -22.48 2.93
C THR A 236 -8.39 -20.99 2.79
N THR A 237 -7.98 -20.53 1.61
CA THR A 237 -7.48 -19.16 1.40
C THR A 237 -8.53 -18.10 1.71
N GLU A 238 -9.80 -18.29 1.33
CA GLU A 238 -10.84 -17.30 1.66
C GLU A 238 -11.01 -17.14 3.18
N ALA A 239 -11.05 -18.26 3.92
CA ALA A 239 -11.20 -18.24 5.38
C ALA A 239 -10.01 -17.52 6.05
N LEU A 240 -8.79 -17.82 5.60
CA LEU A 240 -7.58 -17.12 6.05
C LEU A 240 -7.67 -15.62 5.79
N LEU A 241 -8.01 -15.20 4.57
CA LEU A 241 -8.11 -13.78 4.22
C LEU A 241 -9.19 -13.04 5.03
N ARG A 242 -10.30 -13.72 5.36
CA ARG A 242 -11.32 -13.18 6.27
C ARG A 242 -10.73 -12.93 7.66
N ALA A 243 -9.99 -13.90 8.21
CA ALA A 243 -9.30 -13.75 9.48
C ALA A 243 -8.24 -12.63 9.47
N LEU A 244 -7.57 -12.42 8.34
CA LEU A 244 -6.58 -11.34 8.16
C LEU A 244 -7.20 -9.93 7.99
N GLY A 245 -8.54 -9.83 7.87
CA GLY A 245 -9.27 -8.55 7.85
C GLY A 245 -9.63 -8.03 6.45
N PHE A 246 -9.61 -8.89 5.42
CA PHE A 246 -9.94 -8.53 4.04
C PHE A 246 -11.44 -8.23 3.82
N GLY A 247 -12.29 -8.70 4.74
CA GLY A 247 -13.74 -8.53 4.65
C GLY A 247 -14.33 -9.19 3.42
N TYR A 248 -15.24 -8.49 2.71
CA TYR A 248 -15.90 -9.05 1.52
C TYR A 248 -14.93 -9.37 0.37
N ARG A 249 -13.77 -8.69 0.31
CA ARG A 249 -12.73 -8.88 -0.72
C ARG A 249 -12.00 -10.21 -0.59
N ALA A 250 -12.11 -10.88 0.57
CA ALA A 250 -11.52 -12.18 0.80
C ALA A 250 -11.97 -13.24 -0.21
N SER A 251 -13.19 -13.11 -0.75
CA SER A 251 -13.73 -14.01 -1.78
C SER A 251 -13.32 -13.66 -3.21
N PHE A 252 -12.65 -12.51 -3.42
CA PHE A 252 -12.26 -12.01 -4.74
C PHE A 252 -10.90 -12.54 -5.13
N ILE A 253 -9.93 -12.47 -4.22
CA ILE A 253 -8.54 -12.86 -4.45
C ILE A 253 -8.41 -14.34 -4.88
N PRO A 254 -8.93 -15.34 -4.14
CA PRO A 254 -8.82 -16.74 -4.54
C PRO A 254 -9.56 -17.04 -5.84
N SER A 255 -10.70 -16.37 -6.08
CA SER A 255 -11.44 -16.50 -7.35
C SER A 255 -10.66 -15.95 -8.53
N SER A 256 -9.98 -14.80 -8.36
CA SER A 256 -9.15 -14.19 -9.38
C SER A 256 -7.86 -14.99 -9.62
N ALA A 257 -7.25 -15.55 -8.56
CA ALA A 257 -6.11 -16.46 -8.67
C ALA A 257 -6.50 -17.74 -9.44
N ALA A 258 -7.64 -18.35 -9.11
CA ALA A 258 -8.13 -19.54 -9.81
C ALA A 258 -8.45 -19.25 -11.28
N HIS A 259 -9.07 -18.09 -11.56
CA HIS A 259 -9.29 -17.65 -12.94
C HIS A 259 -7.96 -17.49 -13.68
N LEU A 260 -6.97 -16.80 -13.10
CA LEU A 260 -5.66 -16.62 -13.73
C LEU A 260 -4.98 -17.94 -14.06
N VAL A 261 -4.90 -18.85 -13.09
CA VAL A 261 -4.26 -20.17 -13.25
C VAL A 261 -4.97 -20.99 -14.33
N SER A 262 -6.31 -20.98 -14.35
CA SER A 262 -7.09 -21.71 -15.35
C SER A 262 -6.89 -21.14 -16.75
N THR A 263 -6.96 -19.82 -16.92
CA THR A 263 -6.88 -19.18 -18.23
C THR A 263 -5.47 -19.21 -18.79
N SER A 264 -4.44 -19.03 -17.95
CA SER A 264 -3.05 -19.16 -18.40
C SER A 264 -2.75 -20.59 -18.83
N SER A 265 -3.19 -21.59 -18.06
CA SER A 265 -3.01 -23.00 -18.40
C SER A 265 -3.71 -23.39 -19.71
N ALA A 266 -4.94 -22.91 -19.92
CA ALA A 266 -5.66 -23.11 -21.18
C ALA A 266 -4.96 -22.47 -22.39
N ALA A 267 -4.21 -21.39 -22.17
CA ALA A 267 -3.39 -20.73 -23.18
C ALA A 267 -1.97 -21.32 -23.33
N GLY A 268 -1.64 -22.39 -22.59
CA GLY A 268 -0.30 -23.01 -22.60
C GLY A 268 0.79 -22.11 -22.00
N GLN A 269 0.42 -21.21 -21.09
CA GLN A 269 1.29 -20.17 -20.51
C GLN A 269 1.31 -20.26 -18.99
N THR A 270 2.39 -19.75 -18.39
CA THR A 270 2.42 -19.48 -16.96
C THR A 270 1.52 -18.26 -16.62
N PRO A 271 1.05 -18.14 -15.36
CA PRO A 271 0.29 -16.97 -14.93
C PRO A 271 0.99 -15.63 -15.19
N HIS A 272 2.31 -15.55 -14.99
CA HIS A 272 3.09 -14.34 -15.22
C HIS A 272 3.18 -14.00 -16.72
N GLU A 273 3.38 -14.99 -17.59
CA GLU A 273 3.39 -14.77 -19.05
C GLU A 273 2.03 -14.27 -19.55
N TYR A 274 0.93 -14.86 -19.06
CA TYR A 274 -0.42 -14.44 -19.44
C TYR A 274 -0.69 -12.97 -19.11
N LEU A 275 -0.35 -12.53 -17.88
CA LEU A 275 -0.52 -11.12 -17.50
C LEU A 275 0.44 -10.20 -18.26
N ARG A 276 1.69 -10.61 -18.46
CA ARG A 276 2.70 -9.82 -19.20
C ARG A 276 2.29 -9.58 -20.65
N LYS A 277 1.52 -10.47 -21.27
CA LYS A 277 0.96 -10.23 -22.61
C LYS A 277 -0.04 -9.08 -22.68
N LEU A 278 -0.61 -8.67 -21.55
CA LEU A 278 -1.46 -7.47 -21.46
C LEU A 278 -0.64 -6.18 -21.34
N ASN A 279 0.69 -6.27 -21.25
CA ASN A 279 1.58 -5.11 -21.28
C ASN A 279 1.36 -4.32 -22.58
N ARG A 280 1.36 -2.99 -22.51
CA ARG A 280 1.08 -2.11 -23.65
C ARG A 280 1.85 -2.48 -24.91
N GLU A 281 3.16 -2.70 -24.81
CA GLU A 281 4.00 -2.99 -25.97
C GLU A 281 3.68 -4.36 -26.56
N THR A 282 3.67 -5.41 -25.73
CA THR A 282 3.35 -6.79 -26.15
C THR A 282 1.94 -6.90 -26.69
N PHE A 283 0.96 -6.31 -26.00
CA PHE A 283 -0.45 -6.40 -26.36
C PHE A 283 -0.71 -5.77 -27.73
N VAL A 284 -0.18 -4.58 -27.99
CA VAL A 284 -0.36 -3.91 -29.29
C VAL A 284 0.40 -4.62 -30.41
N THR A 285 1.64 -5.08 -30.15
CA THR A 285 2.46 -5.76 -31.16
C THR A 285 1.93 -7.14 -31.54
N GLU A 286 1.32 -7.88 -30.60
CA GLU A 286 0.65 -9.16 -30.85
C GLU A 286 -0.76 -9.00 -31.47
N GLY A 287 -1.14 -7.77 -31.90
CA GLY A 287 -2.43 -7.52 -32.57
C GLY A 287 -3.61 -7.35 -31.61
N GLY A 288 -3.35 -7.19 -30.31
CA GLY A 288 -4.34 -6.69 -29.37
C GLY A 288 -4.76 -5.27 -29.75
N GLY A 289 -5.99 -4.91 -29.38
CA GLY A 289 -6.53 -3.58 -29.65
C GLY A 289 -5.95 -2.51 -28.72
N GLY A 290 -6.81 -1.64 -28.21
CA GLY A 290 -6.39 -0.52 -27.37
C GLY A 290 -6.49 -0.80 -25.87
N ILE A 291 -6.32 0.27 -25.08
CA ILE A 291 -6.56 0.29 -23.63
C ILE A 291 -7.91 -0.33 -23.27
N ALA A 292 -8.94 -0.10 -24.10
CA ALA A 292 -10.28 -0.63 -23.87
C ALA A 292 -10.32 -2.17 -23.88
N ASP A 293 -9.56 -2.80 -24.77
CA ASP A 293 -9.50 -4.26 -24.90
C ASP A 293 -8.66 -4.88 -23.78
N ALA A 294 -7.52 -4.27 -23.45
CA ALA A 294 -6.71 -4.68 -22.30
C ALA A 294 -7.49 -4.55 -20.98
N ARG A 295 -8.25 -3.45 -20.82
CA ARG A 295 -9.18 -3.26 -19.68
C ARG A 295 -10.25 -4.35 -19.64
N ALA A 296 -10.83 -4.71 -20.79
CA ALA A 296 -11.87 -5.73 -20.84
C ALA A 296 -11.36 -7.06 -20.27
N LYS A 297 -10.12 -7.45 -20.60
CA LYS A 297 -9.46 -8.63 -20.02
C LYS A 297 -9.29 -8.56 -18.50
N LEU A 298 -8.93 -7.39 -17.97
CA LEU A 298 -8.78 -7.21 -16.52
C LEU A 298 -10.12 -7.24 -15.77
N VAL A 299 -11.20 -6.77 -16.38
CA VAL A 299 -12.54 -6.75 -15.76
C VAL A 299 -13.14 -8.16 -15.64
N GLU A 300 -12.60 -9.16 -16.35
CA GLU A 300 -13.00 -10.57 -16.17
C GLU A 300 -12.60 -11.12 -14.78
N PHE A 301 -11.66 -10.48 -14.06
CA PHE A 301 -11.27 -10.88 -12.72
C PHE A 301 -12.27 -10.40 -11.66
N LYS A 302 -12.61 -11.29 -10.71
CA LYS A 302 -13.56 -10.97 -9.64
C LYS A 302 -13.03 -9.85 -8.76
N GLY A 303 -13.87 -8.84 -8.51
CA GLY A 303 -13.50 -7.67 -7.72
C GLY A 303 -12.77 -6.58 -8.51
N VAL A 304 -12.56 -6.77 -9.82
CA VAL A 304 -11.94 -5.77 -10.70
C VAL A 304 -13.02 -5.00 -11.46
N GLY A 305 -13.20 -3.74 -11.08
CA GLY A 305 -13.97 -2.76 -11.87
C GLY A 305 -13.04 -1.84 -12.66
N ARG A 306 -13.60 -0.87 -13.39
CA ARG A 306 -12.84 0.08 -14.24
C ARG A 306 -11.67 0.75 -13.53
N LYS A 307 -11.90 1.28 -12.33
CA LYS A 307 -10.84 1.91 -11.53
C LYS A 307 -9.68 0.95 -11.25
N VAL A 308 -9.99 -0.28 -10.83
CA VAL A 308 -8.97 -1.28 -10.48
C VAL A 308 -8.22 -1.70 -11.73
N ALA A 309 -8.92 -1.97 -12.83
CA ALA A 309 -8.31 -2.29 -14.12
C ALA A 309 -7.37 -1.16 -14.58
N ASP A 310 -7.80 0.10 -14.51
CA ASP A 310 -6.98 1.24 -14.89
C ASP A 310 -5.74 1.41 -14.01
N CYS A 311 -5.84 1.13 -12.70
CA CYS A 311 -4.66 1.09 -11.84
C CYS A 311 -3.68 0.00 -12.27
N VAL A 312 -4.14 -1.18 -12.65
CA VAL A 312 -3.27 -2.27 -13.15
C VAL A 312 -2.65 -1.91 -14.50
N LEU A 313 -3.42 -1.28 -15.39
CA LEU A 313 -2.95 -0.78 -16.67
C LEU A 313 -1.81 0.24 -16.51
N LEU A 314 -1.99 1.21 -15.60
CA LEU A 314 -1.01 2.27 -15.35
C LEU A 314 0.23 1.77 -14.59
N PHE A 315 0.03 1.05 -13.48
CA PHE A 315 1.11 0.72 -12.53
C PHE A 315 1.81 -0.62 -12.79
N GLY A 316 1.22 -1.52 -13.58
CA GLY A 316 1.81 -2.82 -13.89
C GLY A 316 2.07 -3.05 -15.38
N LEU A 317 1.14 -2.64 -16.24
CA LEU A 317 1.15 -3.01 -17.67
C LEU A 317 1.71 -1.92 -18.61
N GLY A 318 2.17 -0.78 -18.08
CA GLY A 318 2.86 0.24 -18.87
C GLY A 318 1.94 1.10 -19.77
N TRP A 319 0.64 1.16 -19.50
CA TRP A 319 -0.29 2.05 -20.20
C TRP A 319 -0.28 3.45 -19.59
N THR A 320 0.78 4.20 -19.87
CA THR A 320 1.10 5.51 -19.27
C THR A 320 0.06 6.60 -19.50
N GLU A 321 -0.74 6.45 -20.55
CA GLU A 321 -1.84 7.35 -20.91
C GLU A 321 -3.13 7.09 -20.10
N THR A 322 -3.19 5.98 -19.36
CA THR A 322 -4.39 5.60 -18.59
C THR A 322 -4.53 6.48 -17.34
N VAL A 323 -5.72 7.04 -17.13
CA VAL A 323 -6.05 7.83 -15.92
C VAL A 323 -7.08 7.09 -15.07
N PRO A 324 -6.67 6.37 -14.01
CA PRO A 324 -7.59 5.73 -13.08
C PRO A 324 -8.46 6.76 -12.35
N VAL A 325 -9.79 6.63 -12.44
CA VAL A 325 -10.73 7.55 -11.78
C VAL A 325 -11.39 6.87 -10.59
N ASP A 326 -10.99 7.27 -9.39
CA ASP A 326 -11.71 6.94 -8.16
C ASP A 326 -12.53 8.14 -7.66
N THR A 327 -13.18 7.99 -6.49
CA THR A 327 -13.96 9.08 -5.88
C THR A 327 -13.11 10.31 -5.58
N HIS A 328 -11.84 10.13 -5.19
CA HIS A 328 -10.94 11.24 -4.87
C HIS A 328 -10.55 11.99 -6.15
N VAL A 329 -10.07 11.29 -7.18
CA VAL A 329 -9.74 11.85 -8.50
C VAL A 329 -10.97 12.54 -9.10
N PHE A 330 -12.14 11.91 -9.03
CA PHE A 330 -13.38 12.50 -9.53
C PHE A 330 -13.77 13.79 -8.79
N GLN A 331 -13.79 13.78 -7.45
CA GLN A 331 -14.30 14.91 -6.67
C GLN A 331 -13.28 16.05 -6.50
N GLN A 332 -12.02 15.71 -6.22
CA GLN A 332 -10.96 16.67 -5.88
C GLN A 332 -10.19 17.13 -7.11
N ILE A 333 -9.85 16.21 -8.01
CA ILE A 333 -9.09 16.59 -9.20
C ILE A 333 -10.09 17.07 -10.27
N ALA A 334 -10.92 16.20 -10.82
CA ALA A 334 -11.77 16.54 -11.96
C ALA A 334 -12.79 17.66 -11.64
N ILE A 335 -13.60 17.53 -10.58
CA ILE A 335 -14.63 18.53 -10.26
C ILE A 335 -14.04 19.78 -9.59
N ARG A 336 -13.32 19.66 -8.47
CA ARG A 336 -12.83 20.82 -7.71
C ARG A 336 -11.75 21.58 -8.48
N ASP A 337 -10.71 20.89 -8.94
CA ASP A 337 -9.58 21.56 -9.58
C ASP A 337 -9.88 21.87 -11.03
N TYR A 338 -10.45 20.95 -11.81
CA TYR A 338 -10.66 21.12 -13.25
C TYR A 338 -12.09 21.51 -13.68
N GLN A 339 -13.01 21.71 -12.74
CA GLN A 339 -14.38 22.16 -13.00
C GLN A 339 -15.12 21.26 -14.00
N PHE A 340 -14.86 19.95 -13.95
CA PHE A 340 -15.59 18.96 -14.75
C PHE A 340 -17.10 19.08 -14.48
N PRO A 341 -17.96 19.08 -15.52
CA PRO A 341 -19.39 19.35 -15.39
C PRO A 341 -20.15 18.16 -14.77
N SER A 342 -20.05 18.03 -13.46
CA SER A 342 -20.80 17.09 -12.63
C SER A 342 -20.88 17.57 -11.18
N THR A 343 -21.82 17.02 -10.42
CA THR A 343 -21.93 17.25 -8.97
C THR A 343 -21.09 16.24 -8.17
N ARG A 344 -20.66 16.63 -6.97
CA ARG A 344 -19.91 15.72 -6.07
C ARG A 344 -20.76 14.57 -5.52
N THR A 345 -22.09 14.71 -5.57
CA THR A 345 -23.05 13.69 -5.15
C THR A 345 -23.35 12.66 -6.23
N THR A 346 -22.91 12.89 -7.47
CA THR A 346 -23.12 11.96 -8.57
C THR A 346 -22.34 10.66 -8.32
N ALA A 347 -23.00 9.52 -8.45
CA ALA A 347 -22.33 8.22 -8.42
C ALA A 347 -21.47 8.02 -9.67
N LEU A 348 -20.26 7.49 -9.49
CA LEU A 348 -19.32 7.26 -10.59
C LEU A 348 -19.72 6.02 -11.39
N THR A 349 -20.54 6.22 -12.43
CA THR A 349 -20.95 5.15 -13.35
C THR A 349 -19.84 4.83 -14.36
N PRO A 350 -19.88 3.65 -15.02
CA PRO A 350 -18.98 3.30 -16.12
C PRO A 350 -18.78 4.39 -17.18
N LEU A 351 -19.87 4.96 -17.70
CA LEU A 351 -19.82 6.00 -18.72
C LEU A 351 -19.25 7.32 -18.16
N LEU A 352 -19.57 7.66 -16.91
CA LEU A 352 -19.04 8.86 -16.29
C LEU A 352 -17.55 8.74 -15.99
N HIS A 353 -17.12 7.56 -15.54
CA HIS A 353 -15.71 7.22 -15.35
C HIS A 353 -14.92 7.44 -16.66
N ASP A 354 -15.38 6.89 -17.77
CA ASP A 354 -14.70 7.02 -19.07
C ASP A 354 -14.63 8.49 -19.51
N ARG A 355 -15.73 9.23 -19.39
CA ARG A 355 -15.75 10.67 -19.71
C ARG A 355 -14.76 11.48 -18.88
N VAL A 356 -14.63 11.19 -17.59
CA VAL A 356 -13.68 11.88 -16.71
C VAL A 356 -12.25 11.48 -17.06
N SER A 357 -12.00 10.19 -17.29
CA SER A 357 -10.69 9.67 -17.68
C SER A 357 -10.21 10.33 -18.97
N THR A 358 -11.03 10.35 -20.02
CA THR A 358 -10.74 11.03 -21.29
C THR A 358 -10.51 12.53 -21.11
N PHE A 359 -11.37 13.21 -20.36
CA PHE A 359 -11.24 14.66 -20.10
C PHE A 359 -9.92 15.04 -19.43
N LEU A 360 -9.39 14.17 -18.56
CA LEU A 360 -8.08 14.37 -17.93
C LEU A 360 -6.94 13.95 -18.86
N ALA A 361 -7.09 12.82 -19.57
CA ALA A 361 -6.08 12.33 -20.50
C ALA A 361 -5.77 13.31 -21.64
N GLU A 362 -6.79 13.92 -22.24
CA GLU A 362 -6.63 14.91 -23.32
C GLU A 362 -5.81 16.14 -22.88
N ARG A 363 -5.78 16.45 -21.59
CA ARG A 363 -5.03 17.61 -21.05
C ARG A 363 -3.54 17.35 -20.96
N TRP A 364 -3.15 16.15 -20.53
CA TRP A 364 -1.75 15.82 -20.22
C TRP A 364 -1.09 14.93 -21.28
N GLY A 365 -1.86 14.41 -22.24
CA GLY A 365 -1.33 13.70 -23.40
C GLY A 365 -0.85 12.26 -23.09
N PRO A 366 0.18 11.76 -23.80
CA PRO A 366 0.59 10.34 -23.76
C PRO A 366 1.02 9.79 -22.39
N HIS A 367 1.38 10.66 -21.45
CA HIS A 367 1.76 10.29 -20.08
C HIS A 367 0.79 10.84 -19.03
N ALA A 368 -0.50 10.93 -19.38
CA ALA A 368 -1.52 11.51 -18.50
C ALA A 368 -1.65 10.82 -17.14
N GLY A 369 -1.49 9.50 -17.07
CA GLY A 369 -1.49 8.78 -15.79
C GLY A 369 -0.33 9.20 -14.88
N TRP A 370 0.81 9.58 -15.47
CA TRP A 370 1.96 10.06 -14.72
C TRP A 370 1.73 11.47 -14.17
N ALA A 371 1.19 12.38 -14.98
CA ALA A 371 0.76 13.70 -14.52
C ALA A 371 -0.27 13.59 -13.39
N GLN A 372 -1.24 12.68 -13.52
CA GLN A 372 -2.24 12.42 -12.50
C GLN A 372 -1.61 11.95 -11.19
N GLN A 373 -0.55 11.14 -11.21
CA GLN A 373 0.13 10.67 -10.01
C GLN A 373 0.74 11.82 -9.20
N VAL A 374 1.35 12.81 -9.88
CA VAL A 374 1.88 14.03 -9.25
C VAL A 374 0.77 14.81 -8.55
N LEU A 375 -0.35 15.03 -9.25
CA LEU A 375 -1.49 15.79 -8.72
C LEU A 375 -2.21 15.07 -7.57
N PHE A 376 -2.31 13.74 -7.66
CA PHE A 376 -2.87 12.89 -6.61
C PHE A 376 -2.03 13.01 -5.34
N PHE A 377 -0.71 12.88 -5.46
CA PHE A 377 0.20 13.01 -4.33
C PHE A 377 0.17 14.40 -3.70
N ALA A 378 0.07 15.46 -4.51
CA ALA A 378 -0.12 16.82 -4.01
C ALA A 378 -1.38 16.95 -3.14
N ASP A 379 -2.47 16.24 -3.46
CA ASP A 379 -3.72 16.34 -2.70
C ASP A 379 -3.76 15.46 -1.43
N LEU A 380 -2.97 14.37 -1.40
CA LEU A 380 -2.81 13.55 -0.19
C LEU A 380 -2.27 14.38 0.99
N LYS A 381 -1.34 15.30 0.73
CA LYS A 381 -0.78 16.19 1.77
C LYS A 381 -1.48 17.53 1.92
N SER A 382 -2.28 17.97 0.94
CA SER A 382 -3.02 19.24 1.02
C SER A 382 -4.28 19.15 1.89
N SER A 383 -4.72 17.95 2.28
CA SER A 383 -5.89 17.76 3.13
C SER A 383 -5.71 18.54 4.44
N PRO A 384 -6.46 19.63 4.67
CA PRO A 384 -6.29 20.42 5.87
C PRO A 384 -6.66 19.56 7.06
N THR A 385 -5.79 19.54 8.07
CA THR A 385 -6.10 19.09 9.43
C THR A 385 -7.29 19.91 9.89
N LYS A 386 -8.52 19.43 9.66
CA LYS A 386 -9.71 20.01 10.26
C LYS A 386 -9.58 19.71 11.74
N VAL A 387 -9.07 20.68 12.49
CA VAL A 387 -9.18 20.74 13.95
C VAL A 387 -10.66 20.90 14.28
N LYS A 388 -11.43 19.82 14.15
CA LYS A 388 -12.60 19.61 14.99
C LYS A 388 -12.04 19.16 16.34
N ALA A 389 -12.61 19.60 17.45
CA ALA A 389 -12.28 19.05 18.76
C ALA A 389 -12.37 17.51 18.69
N GLU A 390 -11.21 16.85 18.61
CA GLU A 390 -11.10 15.45 18.27
C GLU A 390 -11.24 14.61 19.54
N HIS A 391 -12.09 13.57 19.47
CA HIS A 391 -11.78 12.36 20.22
C HIS A 391 -10.45 11.85 19.68
N ARG A 392 -9.36 11.96 20.47
CA ARG A 392 -8.05 11.44 20.09
C ARG A 392 -8.17 9.92 19.93
N ARG A 393 -8.06 9.42 18.69
CA ARG A 393 -8.02 7.99 18.35
C ARG A 393 -6.64 7.68 17.79
N GLY A 394 -5.92 6.72 18.39
CA GLY A 394 -4.59 6.30 17.91
C GLY A 394 -3.89 5.34 18.90
N VAL A 395 -2.83 4.70 18.42
CA VAL A 395 -1.90 3.89 19.23
C VAL A 395 -0.69 4.75 19.59
N TYR A 396 -0.27 4.69 20.86
CA TYR A 396 0.80 5.51 21.41
C TYR A 396 1.89 4.62 22.00
N GLU A 397 3.13 5.04 21.85
CA GLU A 397 4.30 4.47 22.51
C GLU A 397 4.59 5.27 23.78
N ARG A 398 4.81 4.56 24.90
CA ARG A 398 5.17 5.18 26.18
C ARG A 398 6.68 5.33 26.25
N LEU A 399 7.14 6.57 26.37
CA LEU A 399 8.55 6.89 26.58
C LEU A 399 8.76 7.31 28.03
N GLU A 400 9.64 6.61 28.73
CA GLU A 400 10.13 7.03 30.04
C GLU A 400 11.31 7.97 29.84
N VAL A 401 11.13 9.25 30.19
CA VAL A 401 12.21 10.24 30.11
C VAL A 401 12.75 10.48 31.50
N GLU A 402 14.00 10.08 31.74
CA GLU A 402 14.76 10.48 32.92
C GLU A 402 15.21 11.94 32.78
N LEU A 403 14.69 12.79 33.66
CA LEU A 403 15.13 14.19 33.76
C LEU A 403 16.45 14.23 34.53
N VAL A 404 17.58 14.41 33.83
CA VAL A 404 18.86 14.70 34.48
C VAL A 404 18.88 16.18 34.88
N GLU A 405 18.66 16.47 36.16
CA GLU A 405 18.95 17.81 36.69
C GLU A 405 20.46 18.05 36.64
N LYS A 406 20.91 19.02 35.84
CA LYS A 406 22.24 19.61 36.01
C LYS A 406 22.23 20.47 37.28
N GLY A 407 22.39 19.81 38.43
CA GLY A 407 22.63 20.45 39.71
C GLY A 407 24.10 20.84 39.83
N GLY A 408 24.35 22.15 39.83
CA GLY A 408 25.55 22.72 40.42
C GLY A 408 25.62 22.41 41.92
N ASP A 409 26.86 22.37 42.40
CA ASP A 409 27.30 21.99 43.74
C ASP A 409 26.48 22.57 44.90
N GLY A 410 26.20 21.71 45.89
CA GLY A 410 25.83 22.11 47.25
C GLY A 410 24.46 21.65 47.77
N GLY A 411 24.46 20.53 48.50
CA GLY A 411 23.47 20.27 49.56
C GLY A 411 22.70 18.96 49.43
N GLY A 412 23.04 17.98 50.27
CA GLY A 412 22.49 16.64 50.27
C GLY A 412 20.97 16.56 50.53
N GLY A 413 20.32 15.68 49.77
CA GLY A 413 18.97 15.20 49.99
C GLY A 413 18.64 14.15 48.94
N GLY A 414 18.42 12.90 49.35
CA GLY A 414 18.03 11.81 48.47
C GLY A 414 16.66 12.08 47.84
N GLY A 415 16.64 12.67 46.65
CA GLY A 415 15.44 12.89 45.85
C GLY A 415 15.37 11.87 44.72
N ARG A 416 14.26 11.12 44.63
CA ARG A 416 13.91 10.37 43.41
C ARG A 416 13.80 11.37 42.26
N THR A 417 14.58 11.16 41.20
CA THR A 417 14.41 11.87 39.93
C THR A 417 12.98 11.64 39.42
N PRO A 418 12.22 12.70 39.10
CA PRO A 418 10.90 12.53 38.51
C PRO A 418 11.05 12.02 37.08
N VAL A 419 10.71 10.75 36.84
CA VAL A 419 10.55 10.20 35.49
C VAL A 419 9.30 10.83 34.89
N LYS A 420 9.46 11.51 33.76
CA LYS A 420 8.33 12.09 33.03
C LYS A 420 7.93 11.09 31.95
N GLU A 421 6.75 10.49 32.09
CA GLU A 421 6.17 9.66 31.06
C GLU A 421 5.64 10.57 29.94
N GLU A 422 6.21 10.47 28.74
CA GLU A 422 5.67 11.12 27.54
C GLU A 422 5.12 10.07 26.57
N GLU A 423 3.87 10.25 26.14
CA GLU A 423 3.23 9.39 25.15
C GLU A 423 3.44 9.97 23.74
N ARG A 424 4.18 9.25 22.90
CA ARG A 424 4.39 9.61 21.50
C ARG A 424 3.38 8.85 20.64
N LYS A 425 2.65 9.58 19.79
CA LYS A 425 1.81 8.94 18.77
C LYS A 425 2.71 8.27 17.74
N LEU A 426 2.55 6.96 17.55
CA LEU A 426 3.25 6.25 16.48
C LEU A 426 2.90 6.89 15.15
N THR A 427 3.91 7.06 14.29
CA THR A 427 3.67 7.39 12.90
C THR A 427 2.97 6.22 12.21
N PHE A 428 2.32 6.51 11.10
CA PHE A 428 1.57 5.51 10.36
C PHE A 428 2.43 4.30 9.95
N ASP A 429 3.67 4.53 9.54
CA ASP A 429 4.59 3.46 9.12
C ASP A 429 5.09 2.65 10.32
N GLU A 430 5.29 3.28 11.48
CA GLU A 430 5.66 2.61 12.72
C GLU A 430 4.52 1.71 13.23
N GLU A 431 3.27 2.15 13.09
CA GLU A 431 2.10 1.32 13.42
C GLU A 431 2.02 0.09 12.50
N VAL A 432 2.27 0.27 11.20
CA VAL A 432 2.32 -0.84 10.24
C VAL A 432 3.48 -1.79 10.55
N ALA A 433 4.67 -1.27 10.84
CA ALA A 433 5.84 -2.07 11.17
C ALA A 433 5.64 -2.90 12.44
N ALA A 434 5.09 -2.31 13.50
CA ALA A 434 4.77 -3.01 14.75
C ALA A 434 3.73 -4.13 14.54
N LEU A 435 2.72 -3.90 13.70
CA LEU A 435 1.69 -4.89 13.36
C LEU A 435 2.22 -6.04 12.49
N ILE A 436 3.27 -5.80 11.70
CA ILE A 436 3.97 -6.85 10.95
C ILE A 436 4.84 -7.67 11.90
N ALA A 437 5.53 -7.02 12.83
CA ALA A 437 6.41 -7.68 13.81
C ALA A 437 5.66 -8.62 14.77
N THR A 438 4.38 -8.34 15.06
CA THR A 438 3.56 -9.15 15.99
C THR A 438 2.23 -9.60 15.38
N PRO A 439 2.22 -10.64 14.52
CA PRO A 439 1.00 -11.14 13.90
C PRO A 439 0.11 -11.84 14.95
N GLY A 440 -0.91 -11.16 15.47
CA GLY A 440 -1.93 -11.78 16.32
C GLY A 440 -2.32 -11.03 17.59
N THR A 441 -1.62 -9.96 17.96
CA THR A 441 -1.94 -9.18 19.17
C THR A 441 -3.28 -8.46 19.01
N LYS A 442 -4.27 -8.82 19.84
CA LYS A 442 -5.58 -8.15 19.90
C LYS A 442 -5.39 -6.71 20.39
N ARG A 443 -6.09 -5.78 19.77
CA ARG A 443 -6.01 -4.34 20.10
C ARG A 443 -6.47 -4.07 21.52
N ARG A 444 -5.73 -3.23 22.26
CA ARG A 444 -6.23 -2.50 23.43
C ARG A 444 -6.63 -1.10 22.97
N ARG A 445 -7.89 -0.73 23.17
CA ARG A 445 -8.48 0.53 22.67
C ARG A 445 -8.55 1.54 23.81
N THR A 446 -7.52 2.35 23.98
CA THR A 446 -7.53 3.39 25.04
C THR A 446 -8.25 4.63 24.54
N THR A 447 -9.37 4.98 25.16
CA THR A 447 -10.07 6.26 24.92
C THR A 447 -9.70 7.21 26.04
N VAL A 448 -8.86 8.22 25.76
CA VAL A 448 -8.48 9.23 26.75
C VAL A 448 -9.51 10.37 26.72
N LEU A 449 -10.28 10.52 27.80
CA LEU A 449 -11.18 11.65 27.99
C LEU A 449 -10.41 12.77 28.70
N GLN A 450 -10.10 13.85 27.98
CA GLN A 450 -9.54 15.06 28.60
C GLN A 450 -10.70 15.92 29.14
N ALA A 451 -10.92 15.91 30.45
CA ALA A 451 -11.82 16.87 31.09
C ALA A 451 -11.02 18.14 31.46
N SER A 452 -11.39 19.29 30.91
CA SER A 452 -10.87 20.57 31.39
C SER A 452 -11.60 20.94 32.67
N VAL A 453 -10.94 20.83 33.84
CA VAL A 453 -11.44 21.46 35.07
C VAL A 453 -10.81 22.85 35.15
N THR A 454 -11.65 23.88 35.16
CA THR A 454 -11.21 25.25 35.39
C THR A 454 -10.63 25.38 36.81
N LYS A 455 -9.38 25.84 36.87
CA LYS A 455 -8.49 26.10 38.02
C LYS A 455 -7.80 24.88 38.64
N GLY A 456 -6.52 24.72 38.26
CA GLY A 456 -5.47 24.28 39.18
C GLY A 456 -5.18 22.79 39.27
N GLY A 457 -5.36 22.02 38.19
CA GLY A 457 -4.86 20.64 38.11
C GLY A 457 -5.45 19.90 36.91
N ALA A 458 -4.61 19.30 36.07
CA ALA A 458 -5.05 18.39 35.02
C ALA A 458 -5.19 16.99 35.63
N ALA A 459 -6.41 16.43 35.64
CA ALA A 459 -6.64 15.03 35.97
C ALA A 459 -7.00 14.28 34.68
N THR A 460 -6.17 13.30 34.32
CA THR A 460 -6.41 12.39 33.20
C THR A 460 -7.17 11.18 33.72
N VAL A 461 -8.42 10.99 33.30
CA VAL A 461 -9.16 9.75 33.60
C VAL A 461 -9.00 8.82 32.40
N VAL A 462 -8.19 7.77 32.58
CA VAL A 462 -8.07 6.67 31.62
C VAL A 462 -9.20 5.69 31.89
N LYS A 463 -10.09 5.48 30.92
CA LYS A 463 -11.08 4.41 31.00
C LYS A 463 -10.64 3.30 30.06
N ASP A 464 -10.20 2.19 30.64
CA ASP A 464 -9.94 0.95 29.91
C ASP A 464 -11.30 0.29 29.63
N GLU A 465 -11.71 0.22 28.36
CA GLU A 465 -12.81 -0.66 27.95
C GLU A 465 -12.23 -1.82 27.14
N GLU A 466 -12.40 -3.04 27.65
CA GLU A 466 -12.11 -4.28 26.94
C GLU A 466 -13.26 -4.54 25.95
N ASP A 467 -13.08 -4.16 24.69
CA ASP A 467 -13.98 -4.58 23.60
C ASP A 467 -13.72 -6.07 23.30
N VAL A 468 -14.47 -6.96 23.96
CA VAL A 468 -14.57 -8.38 23.58
C VAL A 468 -15.50 -8.48 22.36
N GLU A 469 -14.95 -8.56 21.14
CA GLU A 469 -15.71 -9.11 20.01
C GLU A 469 -15.90 -10.62 20.24
N LEU A 470 -17.00 -10.98 20.89
CA LEU A 470 -17.50 -12.35 20.97
C LEU A 470 -17.88 -12.82 19.56
N LEU A 471 -16.98 -13.58 18.96
CA LEU A 471 -17.31 -14.57 17.94
C LEU A 471 -18.23 -15.61 18.60
N SER A 472 -19.47 -15.75 18.12
CA SER A 472 -20.28 -16.92 18.46
C SER A 472 -20.86 -17.54 17.19
N GLY A 473 -20.25 -18.66 16.81
CA GLY A 473 -20.91 -19.88 16.36
C GLY A 473 -20.13 -21.01 17.05
N SER A 474 -20.67 -22.10 17.55
CA SER A 474 -21.99 -22.73 17.52
C SER A 474 -21.92 -23.85 18.56
N ASP A 475 -22.99 -24.20 19.28
CA ASP A 475 -23.52 -25.58 19.31
C ASP A 475 -24.67 -25.82 20.31
N LEU A 476 -25.41 -26.86 19.96
CA LEU A 476 -26.64 -27.42 20.52
C LEU A 476 -26.50 -27.92 21.97
N THR A 477 -27.54 -27.73 22.81
CA THR A 477 -28.36 -28.80 23.47
C THR A 477 -29.26 -28.25 24.59
N SER A 478 -30.57 -28.52 24.44
CA SER A 478 -31.63 -28.84 25.41
C SER A 478 -31.78 -28.19 26.82
N GLN A 479 -33.04 -27.80 27.09
CA GLN A 479 -33.86 -27.82 28.32
C GLN A 479 -34.39 -26.45 28.86
N GLU A 480 -35.74 -26.36 28.87
CA GLU A 480 -36.71 -25.87 29.89
C GLU A 480 -36.18 -24.90 31.00
N GLU A 481 -36.85 -23.86 31.49
CA GLU A 481 -38.27 -23.48 31.59
C GLU A 481 -38.38 -22.00 32.07
N GLU A 482 -39.58 -21.42 31.88
CA GLU A 482 -40.29 -20.34 32.59
C GLU A 482 -39.82 -18.86 32.77
N GLU A 483 -40.73 -18.01 32.27
CA GLU A 483 -41.36 -16.78 32.83
C GLU A 483 -40.58 -15.51 33.24
N GLY A 484 -41.10 -14.36 32.77
CA GLY A 484 -40.95 -13.06 33.45
C GLY A 484 -40.78 -11.82 32.57
N SER A 485 -41.88 -11.30 31.99
CA SER A 485 -41.99 -9.91 31.48
C SER A 485 -42.24 -8.92 32.66
N PRO A 486 -42.36 -7.57 32.51
CA PRO A 486 -42.23 -6.71 31.33
C PRO A 486 -41.55 -5.32 31.51
N SER A 487 -41.39 -4.63 30.37
CA SER A 487 -41.54 -3.17 30.14
C SER A 487 -40.38 -2.19 30.44
N LYS A 488 -39.86 -1.54 29.38
CA LYS A 488 -40.31 -0.21 28.91
C LYS A 488 -39.71 0.17 27.55
N ARG A 489 -40.61 0.51 26.61
CA ARG A 489 -40.37 1.00 25.25
C ARG A 489 -39.91 2.46 25.23
N ARG A 490 -39.11 2.84 24.23
CA ARG A 490 -39.28 4.12 23.52
C ARG A 490 -38.96 4.00 22.02
N ALA A 491 -39.76 4.70 21.22
CA ALA A 491 -40.09 4.44 19.82
C ALA A 491 -39.00 4.79 18.80
N ARG A 492 -38.96 4.01 17.70
CA ARG A 492 -38.25 4.32 16.45
C ARG A 492 -39.26 4.49 15.31
N ALA A 493 -39.15 5.58 14.57
CA ALA A 493 -40.04 5.94 13.45
C ALA A 493 -39.93 4.95 12.28
N LYS A 494 -41.09 4.56 11.72
CA LYS A 494 -41.26 3.64 10.58
C LYS A 494 -41.08 4.37 9.24
N ARG A 495 -40.35 3.75 8.30
CA ARG A 495 -40.39 4.03 6.85
C ARG A 495 -41.57 3.27 6.20
N PRO A 496 -42.18 3.78 5.12
CA PRO A 496 -43.30 3.12 4.44
C PRO A 496 -42.83 1.99 3.49
N PRO A 497 -43.69 0.99 3.19
CA PRO A 497 -43.32 -0.17 2.38
C PRO A 497 -43.48 0.06 0.87
N ALA A 498 -42.75 -0.77 0.11
CA ALA A 498 -42.65 -0.77 -1.34
C ALA A 498 -43.92 -1.23 -2.06
N VAL A 499 -44.26 -0.55 -3.16
CA VAL A 499 -45.35 -0.91 -4.07
C VAL A 499 -44.90 -2.00 -5.05
N ARG A 500 -45.65 -3.10 -5.05
CA ARG A 500 -45.48 -4.30 -5.87
C ARG A 500 -46.21 -4.08 -7.21
N ARG A 501 -45.48 -4.04 -8.34
CA ARG A 501 -46.06 -4.00 -9.70
C ARG A 501 -46.71 -5.34 -10.03
N LYS A 502 -48.01 -5.35 -10.33
CA LYS A 502 -48.73 -6.47 -10.94
C LYS A 502 -48.64 -6.37 -12.46
N SER A 503 -48.25 -7.48 -13.10
CA SER A 503 -48.41 -7.75 -14.52
C SER A 503 -49.85 -8.21 -14.79
N SER A 504 -50.48 -7.71 -15.86
CA SER A 504 -51.67 -8.32 -16.43
C SER A 504 -51.51 -8.42 -17.95
N ALA A 505 -51.42 -9.66 -18.43
CA ALA A 505 -51.64 -10.01 -19.82
C ALA A 505 -53.14 -10.12 -20.07
N ARG A 506 -53.61 -9.61 -21.22
CA ARG A 506 -54.85 -10.06 -21.86
C ARG A 506 -54.75 -9.80 -23.36
N GLY A 507 -54.85 -10.88 -24.14
CA GLY A 507 -54.88 -10.82 -25.59
C GLY A 507 -56.29 -10.75 -26.16
N GLY A 508 -56.37 -10.33 -27.43
CA GLY A 508 -57.17 -11.01 -28.44
C GLY A 508 -58.46 -10.36 -28.95
N ARG A 509 -58.44 -10.03 -30.26
CA ARG A 509 -59.56 -9.80 -31.22
C ARG A 509 -60.26 -8.44 -31.10
N GLY A 510 -60.55 -7.67 -32.16
CA GLY A 510 -60.44 -7.79 -33.60
C GLY A 510 -61.54 -6.92 -34.23
N ALA A 511 -61.25 -6.04 -35.20
CA ALA A 511 -62.23 -5.47 -36.14
C ALA A 511 -61.53 -4.70 -37.27
N VAL A 512 -62.10 -4.87 -38.47
CA VAL A 512 -61.68 -4.41 -39.79
C VAL A 512 -62.40 -3.11 -40.17
N LYS A 513 -61.71 -2.17 -40.86
CA LYS A 513 -62.18 -1.33 -42.00
C LYS A 513 -61.05 -0.34 -42.37
N LYS A 514 -60.39 -0.41 -43.53
CA LYS A 514 -60.74 -0.02 -44.93
C LYS A 514 -60.80 1.50 -45.16
N GLU A 515 -60.06 1.93 -46.21
CA GLU A 515 -60.19 3.15 -47.04
C GLU A 515 -59.75 4.47 -46.36
N ASP A 516 -59.15 5.46 -47.01
CA ASP A 516 -58.55 5.68 -48.34
C ASP A 516 -57.75 6.99 -48.27
N GLU A 517 -56.83 7.16 -49.24
CA GLU A 517 -56.35 8.43 -49.85
C GLU A 517 -55.99 9.66 -48.98
N ALA A 518 -54.70 10.02 -48.98
CA ALA A 518 -54.12 11.20 -49.66
C ALA A 518 -52.74 11.56 -49.06
#